data_AF-A0A961Z683-F1
#
_entry.id   AF-A0A961Z683-F1
#
_cell.length_a   1.000
_cell.length_b   1.000
_cell.length_c   1.000
_cell.angle_alpha   90.00
_cell.angle_beta   90.00
_cell.angle_gamma   90.00
#
_symmetry.space_group_name_H-M   'P 1'
#
loop_
_entity.id
_entity.type
_entity.pdbx_description
1 polymer ?
#
loop_
_entity_poly.entity_id
_entity_poly.type
_entity_poly.pdbx_seq_one_letter_code
_entity_poly.pdbx_strand_id
1 'polypeptide(L)'
;MRTTTVRWPMFRRVWRRAELLDRMIAALSLSTSKAVRLDHGEACAIAAATCLECNKAAECRAWLANMRDQTAAPDFCPNRVFFSRCQPDQKRNAYCDACG
;
A
#
# COMPACT_ATOMS: atom_id res chain seq x y z
N MET A 1 -15.79 -16.68 -34.06
CA MET A 1 -14.68 -16.01 -33.35
C MET A 1 -14.39 -16.78 -32.07
N ARG A 2 -13.21 -17.40 -31.93
CA ARG A 2 -12.81 -18.05 -30.67
C ARG A 2 -12.17 -17.00 -29.77
N THR A 3 -12.79 -16.71 -28.62
CA THR A 3 -12.19 -15.93 -27.55
C THR A 3 -11.18 -16.83 -26.82
N THR A 4 -9.91 -16.69 -27.16
CA THR A 4 -8.81 -17.22 -26.34
C THR A 4 -8.80 -16.46 -25.03
N THR A 5 -9.43 -17.04 -24.00
CA THR A 5 -9.27 -16.58 -22.64
C THR A 5 -7.81 -16.81 -22.26
N VAL A 6 -7.01 -15.74 -22.26
CA VAL A 6 -5.66 -15.78 -21.71
C VAL A 6 -5.81 -16.11 -20.24
N ARG A 7 -5.71 -17.40 -19.90
CA ARG A 7 -5.72 -17.88 -18.52
C ARG A 7 -4.35 -17.54 -17.92
N TRP A 8 -4.14 -16.27 -17.59
CA TRP A 8 -2.91 -15.79 -16.94
C TRP A 8 -2.90 -16.35 -15.50
N PRO A 9 -2.09 -17.38 -15.19
CA PRO A 9 -2.18 -18.06 -13.90
C PRO A 9 -1.82 -17.13 -12.72
N MET A 10 -1.03 -16.10 -13.00
CA MET A 10 -0.63 -15.07 -12.03
C MET A 10 -1.64 -13.94 -11.85
N PHE A 11 -2.62 -13.73 -12.73
CA PHE A 11 -3.49 -12.55 -12.68
C PHE A 11 -4.21 -12.41 -11.32
N ARG A 12 -4.77 -13.52 -10.80
CA ARG A 12 -5.42 -13.51 -9.49
C ARG A 12 -4.44 -13.21 -8.35
N ARG A 13 -3.21 -13.69 -8.42
CA ARG A 13 -2.19 -13.41 -7.39
C ARG A 13 -1.79 -11.94 -7.44
N VAL A 14 -1.46 -11.43 -8.62
CA VAL A 14 -1.08 -10.03 -8.84
C VAL A 14 -2.20 -9.10 -8.35
N TRP A 15 -3.43 -9.32 -8.81
CA TRP A 15 -4.58 -8.52 -8.41
C TRP A 15 -4.79 -8.50 -6.89
N ARG A 16 -4.82 -9.68 -6.25
CA ARG A 16 -4.99 -9.79 -4.79
C ARG A 16 -3.86 -9.15 -3.99
N ARG A 17 -2.67 -9.02 -4.57
CA ARG A 17 -1.51 -8.40 -3.92
C ARG A 17 -1.50 -6.89 -4.09
N ALA A 18 -1.86 -6.40 -5.28
CA ALA A 18 -2.11 -4.99 -5.51
C ALA A 18 -3.20 -4.48 -4.57
N GLU A 19 -4.35 -5.17 -4.52
CA GLU A 19 -5.46 -4.82 -3.61
C GLU A 19 -5.03 -4.81 -2.14
N LEU A 20 -4.22 -5.79 -1.71
CA LEU A 20 -3.71 -5.83 -0.33
C LEU A 20 -2.79 -4.64 -0.03
N LEU A 21 -1.88 -4.29 -0.95
CA LEU A 21 -0.99 -3.15 -0.81
C LEU A 21 -1.78 -1.85 -0.70
N ASP A 22 -2.76 -1.64 -1.59
CA ASP A 22 -3.62 -0.45 -1.59
C ASP A 22 -4.40 -0.33 -0.28
N ARG A 23 -4.93 -1.44 0.24
CA ARG A 23 -5.62 -1.46 1.54
C ARG A 23 -4.69 -1.12 2.70
N MET A 24 -3.43 -1.56 2.68
CA MET A 24 -2.45 -1.18 3.69
C MET A 24 -2.10 0.32 3.62
N ILE A 25 -1.93 0.86 2.42
CA ILE A 25 -1.68 2.30 2.21
C ILE A 25 -2.85 3.14 2.74
N ALA A 26 -4.08 2.74 2.40
CA ALA A 26 -5.29 3.42 2.85
C ALA A 26 -5.46 3.33 4.38
N ALA A 27 -5.28 2.15 4.95
CA ALA A 27 -5.46 1.95 6.39
C ALA A 27 -4.45 2.75 7.23
N LEU A 28 -3.23 2.92 6.72
CA LEU A 28 -2.19 3.76 7.33
C LEU A 28 -2.34 5.26 7.02
N SER A 29 -3.42 5.66 6.33
CA SER A 29 -3.66 7.06 5.92
C SER A 29 -2.46 7.69 5.19
N LEU A 30 -1.76 6.88 4.40
CA LEU A 30 -0.59 7.34 3.65
C LEU A 30 -1.01 8.15 2.43
N SER A 31 -0.15 9.07 2.01
CA SER A 31 -0.39 9.83 0.79
C SER A 31 -0.10 8.98 -0.44
N THR A 32 -1.14 8.55 -1.17
CA THR A 32 -0.99 7.81 -2.44
C THR A 32 -0.19 8.62 -3.48
N SER A 33 -0.38 9.93 -3.54
CA SER A 33 0.38 10.79 -4.44
C SER A 33 1.87 10.88 -4.07
N LYS A 34 2.20 10.90 -2.77
CA LYS A 34 3.59 10.79 -2.31
C LYS A 34 4.17 9.42 -2.61
N ALA A 35 3.40 8.35 -2.38
CA ALA A 35 3.82 6.97 -2.65
C ALA A 35 4.20 6.76 -4.13
N VAL A 36 3.37 7.24 -5.06
CA VAL A 36 3.61 7.09 -6.51
C VAL A 36 4.73 8.00 -7.02
N ARG A 37 5.03 9.12 -6.34
CA ARG A 37 6.09 10.06 -6.74
C ARG A 37 7.41 9.85 -6.02
N LEU A 38 7.42 9.07 -4.94
CA LEU A 38 8.62 8.76 -4.16
C LEU A 38 9.67 8.12 -5.07
N ASP A 39 10.88 8.68 -5.06
CA ASP A 39 11.98 8.25 -5.90
C ASP A 39 11.57 8.10 -7.38
N HIS A 40 10.85 9.09 -7.92
CA HIS A 40 10.32 9.08 -9.28
C HIS A 40 9.44 7.86 -9.63
N GLY A 41 8.83 7.23 -8.61
CA GLY A 41 7.96 6.06 -8.73
C GLY A 41 8.69 4.72 -8.59
N GLU A 42 10.02 4.71 -8.54
CA GLU A 42 10.82 3.49 -8.35
C GLU A 42 10.50 2.82 -7.01
N ALA A 43 10.39 3.60 -5.94
CA ALA A 43 10.05 3.08 -4.62
C ALA A 43 8.69 2.37 -4.60
N CYS A 44 7.71 2.89 -5.34
CA CYS A 44 6.39 2.27 -5.47
C CYS A 44 6.47 0.95 -6.25
N ALA A 45 7.25 0.90 -7.33
CA ALA A 45 7.45 -0.32 -8.12
C ALA A 45 8.15 -1.41 -7.29
N ILE A 46 9.19 -1.06 -6.55
CA ILE A 46 9.89 -1.97 -5.63
C ILE A 46 8.94 -2.47 -4.53
N ALA A 47 8.14 -1.59 -3.93
CA ALA A 47 7.17 -1.99 -2.91
C ALA A 47 6.10 -2.95 -3.45
N ALA A 48 5.62 -2.73 -4.68
CA ALA A 48 4.67 -3.61 -5.35
C ALA A 48 5.27 -5.00 -5.63
N ALA A 49 6.49 -5.05 -6.17
CA ALA A 49 7.22 -6.31 -6.40
C ALA A 49 7.47 -7.05 -5.08
N THR A 50 7.92 -6.33 -4.05
CA THR A 50 8.16 -6.87 -2.71
C THR A 50 6.88 -7.45 -2.11
N CYS A 51 5.74 -6.75 -2.24
CA CYS A 51 4.44 -7.24 -1.77
C CYS A 51 3.97 -8.49 -2.54
N LEU A 52 4.23 -8.54 -3.85
CA LEU A 52 3.86 -9.66 -4.72
C LEU A 52 4.58 -10.96 -4.33
N GLU A 53 5.85 -10.85 -3.95
CA GLU A 53 6.73 -11.97 -3.58
C GLU A 53 6.60 -12.39 -2.11
N CYS A 54 6.28 -11.45 -1.21
CA CYS A 54 6.17 -11.69 0.23
C CYS A 54 5.24 -12.88 0.57
N ASN A 55 5.66 -13.77 1.47
CA ASN A 55 4.86 -14.93 1.90
C ASN A 55 3.84 -14.61 3.03
N LYS A 56 3.92 -13.43 3.67
CA LYS A 56 3.13 -13.04 4.85
C LYS A 56 1.78 -12.37 4.55
N ALA A 57 1.16 -12.69 3.41
CA ALA A 57 -0.08 -12.03 2.98
C ALA A 57 -1.26 -12.23 3.95
N ALA A 58 -1.32 -13.41 4.57
CA ALA A 58 -2.36 -13.74 5.54
C ALA A 58 -2.21 -12.91 6.82
N GLU A 59 -0.97 -12.73 7.29
CA GLU A 59 -0.64 -11.88 8.44
C GLU A 59 -1.01 -10.42 8.16
N CYS A 60 -0.71 -9.89 6.97
CA CYS A 60 -1.15 -8.53 6.60
C CYS A 60 -2.67 -8.37 6.63
N ARG A 61 -3.44 -9.38 6.19
CA ARG A 61 -4.91 -9.35 6.24
C ARG A 61 -5.43 -9.42 7.68
N ALA A 62 -4.85 -10.28 8.50
CA ALA A 62 -5.20 -10.39 9.91
C ALA A 62 -4.89 -9.08 10.65
N TRP A 63 -3.75 -8.46 10.35
CA TRP A 63 -3.39 -7.14 10.85
C TRP A 63 -4.41 -6.08 10.45
N LEU A 64 -4.78 -6.00 9.16
CA LEU A 64 -5.83 -5.08 8.68
C LEU A 64 -7.18 -5.30 9.37
N ALA A 65 -7.57 -6.55 9.63
CA ALA A 65 -8.84 -6.86 10.29
C ALA A 65 -8.89 -6.42 11.76
N ASN A 66 -7.73 -6.31 12.42
CA ASN A 66 -7.61 -5.93 13.83
C ASN A 66 -7.12 -4.49 14.02
N MET A 67 -6.98 -3.72 12.93
CA MET A 67 -6.49 -2.36 12.96
C MET A 67 -7.56 -1.43 13.51
N ARG A 68 -7.30 -0.82 14.67
CA ARG A 68 -8.15 0.21 15.27
C ARG A 68 -7.51 1.58 15.18
N ASP A 69 -6.29 1.72 15.74
CA ASP A 69 -5.61 3.02 15.86
C ASP A 69 -4.10 2.96 15.53
N GLN A 70 -3.67 1.99 14.72
CA GLN A 70 -2.25 1.84 14.40
C GLN A 70 -1.83 2.84 13.31
N THR A 71 -0.79 3.62 13.57
CA THR A 71 -0.24 4.60 12.61
C THR A 71 0.98 4.10 11.85
N ALA A 72 1.41 2.87 12.15
CA ALA A 72 2.58 2.24 11.57
C ALA A 72 2.25 0.84 11.04
N ALA A 73 2.94 0.46 9.96
CA ALA A 73 2.88 -0.88 9.42
C ALA A 73 3.46 -1.90 10.43
N PRO A 74 3.01 -3.17 10.39
CA PRO A 74 3.51 -4.16 11.33
C PRO A 74 4.98 -4.48 11.07
N ASP A 75 5.74 -4.81 12.12
CA ASP A 75 7.19 -5.01 12.04
C ASP A 75 7.61 -6.12 11.07
N PHE A 76 6.76 -7.12 10.85
CA PHE A 76 7.02 -8.21 9.92
C PHE A 76 6.88 -7.80 8.44
N CYS A 77 6.30 -6.62 8.16
CA CYS A 77 6.04 -6.19 6.79
C CYS A 77 7.34 -5.69 6.13
N PRO A 78 7.77 -6.28 4.99
CA PRO A 78 8.98 -5.82 4.31
C PRO A 78 8.84 -4.40 3.74
N ASN A 79 7.61 -3.93 3.50
CA ASN A 79 7.33 -2.58 3.00
C ASN A 79 7.26 -1.52 4.11
N ARG A 80 7.58 -1.84 5.39
CA ARG A 80 7.43 -0.86 6.49
C ARG A 80 8.19 0.44 6.24
N VAL A 81 9.39 0.35 5.67
CA VAL A 81 10.25 1.51 5.39
C VAL A 81 9.67 2.34 4.25
N PHE A 82 9.10 1.68 3.23
CA PHE A 82 8.38 2.39 2.18
C PHE A 82 7.18 3.16 2.76
N PHE A 83 6.39 2.52 3.63
CA PHE A 83 5.23 3.14 4.24
C PHE A 83 5.58 4.35 5.12
N SER A 84 6.63 4.29 5.92
CA SER A 84 7.06 5.43 6.75
C SER A 84 7.48 6.63 5.91
N ARG A 85 8.12 6.41 4.75
CA ARG A 85 8.48 7.47 3.80
C ARG A 85 7.27 8.11 3.11
N CYS A 86 6.13 7.42 3.08
CA CYS A 86 4.89 7.88 2.45
C CYS A 86 3.94 8.60 3.42
N GLN A 87 4.35 8.83 4.67
CA GLN A 87 3.54 9.56 5.63
C GLN A 87 3.21 10.96 5.11
N PRO A 88 1.96 11.43 5.29
CA PRO A 88 1.55 12.75 4.85
C PRO A 88 2.32 13.83 5.62
N ASP A 89 2.63 14.93 4.95
CA ASP A 89 3.30 16.05 5.60
C ASP A 89 2.31 16.72 6.57
N GLN A 90 2.57 16.58 7.88
CA GLN A 90 1.71 17.04 8.98
C GLN A 90 1.47 18.57 8.96
N LYS A 91 2.28 19.33 8.21
CA LYS A 91 2.24 20.80 8.13
C LYS A 91 1.13 21.39 7.25
N ARG A 92 0.42 20.59 6.44
CA ARG A 92 -0.65 21.11 5.57
C ARG A 92 -2.02 21.24 6.22
N ASN A 93 -2.22 20.68 7.42
CA ASN A 93 -3.53 20.66 8.08
C ASN A 93 -3.78 21.84 9.03
N ALA A 94 -2.77 22.68 9.31
CA ALA A 94 -2.92 23.84 10.19
C ALA A 94 -3.46 25.09 9.47
N TYR A 95 -3.65 25.05 8.15
CA TYR A 95 -4.03 26.24 7.36
C TYR A 95 -5.51 26.25 6.91
N CYS A 96 -6.27 25.17 7.12
CA CYS A 96 -7.68 25.09 6.69
C CYS A 96 -8.70 25.42 7.79
N ASP A 97 -8.29 25.55 9.05
CA ASP A 97 -9.19 25.91 10.17
C ASP A 97 -9.27 27.43 10.43
N ALA A 98 -8.62 28.25 9.58
CA ALA A 98 -8.51 29.70 9.77
C ALA A 98 -9.43 30.55 8.88
N CYS A 99 -10.34 29.93 8.11
CA CYS A 99 -11.38 30.67 7.38
C CYS A 99 -12.71 30.58 8.15
N GLY A 100 -12.75 31.31 9.28
CA GLY A 100 -13.99 31.77 9.89
C GLY A 100 -14.37 33.15 9.36
#